data_AF-R8BNQ2-F1
#
_entry.id   AF-R8BNQ2-F1
#
_cell.length_a   1.000
_cell.length_b   1.000
_cell.length_c   1.000
_cell.angle_alpha   90.00
_cell.angle_beta   90.00
_cell.angle_gamma   90.00
#
_symmetry.space_group_name_H-M   'P 1'
#
loop_
_entity.id
_entity.type
_entity.pdbx_description
1 polymer ?
#
loop_
_entity_poly.entity_id
_entity_poly.type
_entity_poly.pdbx_seq_one_letter_code
_entity_poly.pdbx_strand_id
1 'polypeptide(L)'
;MPPKKAAKGSGSIEAEKRSKPAARPTTAGRKRKAVPEEEDGAAKSTKARKTQEKEPSSKQTKQTQISTESADKLEKPILINRAPVLELWGACVASVLHPELSWNLCLSIGSSISTITAIAKGRSIGKISQPDPDKKKDETDKGTKGEFTLEVMGFPMTIEGDAVIVKGKPRTTREANLIRKYGEKDFRRVKSTMLEALKSWQGDEKELDSQAFHMYEQFRPNVAKGQQGWGRKGELSLSKIEDVVQK
;
A
#
# COMPACT_ATOMS: atom_id res chain seq x y z
N MET A 1 42.55 37.24 53.65
CA MET A 1 42.99 36.37 54.76
C MET A 1 41.90 35.34 55.06
N PRO A 2 42.23 34.04 55.14
CA PRO A 2 41.35 32.94 55.54
C PRO A 2 41.30 32.80 57.08
N PRO A 3 40.43 31.94 57.68
CA PRO A 3 40.73 30.51 57.89
C PRO A 3 39.48 29.60 57.64
N LYS A 4 39.52 28.37 57.10
CA LYS A 4 40.15 27.07 57.44
C LYS A 4 39.73 26.40 58.78
N LYS A 5 38.95 25.32 58.67
CA LYS A 5 39.15 23.92 59.18
C LYS A 5 37.76 23.24 59.41
N ALA A 6 37.39 22.10 58.82
CA ALA A 6 37.97 20.75 58.72
C ALA A 6 37.64 19.81 59.91
N ALA A 7 36.89 18.73 59.66
CA ALA A 7 36.99 17.36 60.21
C ALA A 7 35.73 16.57 59.79
N LYS A 8 35.74 15.48 59.03
CA LYS A 8 36.36 14.14 59.15
C LYS A 8 35.40 13.09 59.73
N GLY A 9 35.32 11.96 59.01
CA GLY A 9 35.02 10.62 59.53
C GLY A 9 33.64 10.10 59.12
N SER A 10 33.41 8.85 58.72
CA SER A 10 34.21 7.67 58.35
C SER A 10 33.24 6.50 58.50
N GLY A 11 33.18 5.56 57.55
CA GLY A 11 32.45 4.31 57.77
C GLY A 11 32.01 3.60 56.50
N SER A 12 32.95 2.91 55.85
CA SER A 12 32.73 1.75 54.98
C SER A 12 31.80 0.72 55.62
N ILE A 13 31.07 -0.10 54.85
CA ILE A 13 31.32 -1.57 54.72
C ILE A 13 30.78 -2.06 53.36
N GLU A 14 31.62 -2.89 52.77
CA GLU A 14 31.63 -3.59 51.50
C GLU A 14 30.91 -4.95 51.61
N ALA A 15 30.23 -5.44 50.55
CA ALA A 15 30.02 -6.87 50.33
C ALA A 15 29.63 -7.18 48.88
N GLU A 16 30.60 -7.71 48.14
CA GLU A 16 30.44 -8.50 46.91
C GLU A 16 29.49 -9.71 47.09
N LYS A 17 28.81 -10.10 46.00
CA LYS A 17 28.90 -11.50 45.53
C LYS A 17 28.47 -11.67 44.06
N ARG A 18 29.46 -12.12 43.28
CA ARG A 18 29.47 -12.74 41.94
C ARG A 18 28.45 -13.87 41.76
N SER A 19 27.96 -14.05 40.53
CA SER A 19 27.81 -15.35 39.81
C SER A 19 27.33 -15.16 38.34
N LYS A 20 28.08 -15.68 37.35
CA LYS A 20 27.65 -15.98 35.95
C LYS A 20 27.60 -17.54 35.77
N PRO A 21 27.45 -18.11 34.55
CA PRO A 21 26.21 -18.40 33.81
C PRO A 21 26.06 -19.91 33.44
N ALA A 22 24.89 -20.36 32.97
CA ALA A 22 24.67 -21.68 32.32
C ALA A 22 23.28 -21.67 31.63
N ALA A 23 22.93 -22.39 30.57
CA ALA A 23 23.60 -23.22 29.57
C ALA A 23 22.59 -23.43 28.42
N ARG A 24 23.10 -23.75 27.22
CA ARG A 24 22.34 -24.24 26.05
C ARG A 24 22.13 -25.75 26.18
N PRO A 25 21.13 -26.34 25.48
CA PRO A 25 21.37 -27.61 24.84
C PRO A 25 21.01 -27.63 23.35
N THR A 26 21.81 -28.43 22.65
CA THR A 26 21.78 -28.83 21.24
C THR A 26 21.14 -30.20 21.09
N THR A 27 20.41 -30.45 19.99
CA THR A 27 20.29 -31.75 19.28
C THR A 27 19.88 -31.40 17.83
N ALA A 28 20.65 -31.63 16.75
CA ALA A 28 21.02 -32.90 16.08
C ALA A 28 19.80 -33.82 15.94
N GLY A 29 19.19 -34.10 14.80
CA GLY A 29 19.64 -34.32 13.43
C GLY A 29 18.88 -35.56 12.92
N ARG A 30 18.72 -35.73 11.58
CA ARG A 30 18.80 -37.01 10.83
C ARG A 30 17.85 -37.09 9.62
N LYS A 31 18.50 -37.39 8.49
CA LYS A 31 18.04 -37.75 7.14
C LYS A 31 17.05 -38.92 7.08
N ARG A 32 16.22 -38.95 6.03
CA ARG A 32 15.80 -40.07 5.14
C ARG A 32 14.80 -39.47 4.13
N LYS A 33 15.11 -39.25 2.85
CA LYS A 33 15.31 -40.18 1.71
C LYS A 33 14.12 -41.13 1.48
N ALA A 34 13.26 -40.78 0.52
CA ALA A 34 12.59 -41.71 -0.40
C ALA A 34 11.99 -40.89 -1.57
N VAL A 35 12.57 -41.06 -2.75
CA VAL A 35 11.99 -40.74 -4.06
C VAL A 35 11.74 -42.10 -4.70
N PRO A 36 10.62 -42.28 -5.41
CA PRO A 36 10.64 -43.18 -6.55
C PRO A 36 10.16 -42.47 -7.83
N GLU A 37 10.47 -43.09 -8.97
CA GLU A 37 9.82 -42.97 -10.29
C GLU A 37 10.48 -42.07 -11.34
N GLU A 38 11.36 -42.68 -12.13
CA GLU A 38 11.38 -42.72 -13.61
C GLU A 38 11.87 -44.16 -13.96
N GLU A 39 11.51 -44.86 -15.04
CA GLU A 39 10.89 -44.52 -16.32
C GLU A 39 10.39 -45.83 -17.00
N ASP A 40 9.72 -45.64 -18.15
CA ASP A 40 9.68 -46.51 -19.34
C ASP A 40 8.40 -47.32 -19.64
N GLY A 41 7.98 -47.28 -20.91
CA GLY A 41 6.91 -48.12 -21.45
C GLY A 41 6.06 -47.55 -22.58
N ALA A 42 6.69 -47.17 -23.70
CA ALA A 42 6.05 -46.70 -24.94
C ALA A 42 5.13 -47.73 -25.65
N ALA A 43 4.06 -47.26 -26.33
CA ALA A 43 3.47 -47.96 -27.50
C ALA A 43 2.59 -47.07 -28.42
N LYS A 44 3.16 -46.74 -29.59
CA LYS A 44 2.63 -46.80 -30.98
C LYS A 44 1.19 -46.35 -31.35
N SER A 45 1.09 -45.43 -32.33
CA SER A 45 0.49 -45.63 -33.69
C SER A 45 0.27 -44.26 -34.38
N THR A 46 1.09 -43.86 -35.36
CA THR A 46 0.92 -43.99 -36.83
C THR A 46 -0.35 -43.41 -37.47
N LYS A 47 -0.12 -42.32 -38.23
CA LYS A 47 -0.47 -42.13 -39.66
C LYS A 47 -1.91 -41.69 -40.01
N ALA A 48 -2.05 -40.45 -40.49
CA ALA A 48 -2.68 -40.15 -41.79
C ALA A 48 -2.42 -38.70 -42.25
N ARG A 49 -2.01 -38.63 -43.52
CA ARG A 49 -1.69 -37.47 -44.35
C ARG A 49 -2.94 -37.09 -45.15
N LYS A 50 -3.31 -35.81 -45.23
CA LYS A 50 -3.97 -35.28 -46.44
C LYS A 50 -3.81 -33.76 -46.58
N THR A 51 -3.01 -33.40 -47.57
CA THR A 51 -2.89 -32.07 -48.18
C THR A 51 -4.13 -31.81 -49.04
N GLN A 52 -4.69 -30.61 -49.00
CA GLN A 52 -5.46 -30.03 -50.10
C GLN A 52 -5.32 -28.51 -50.05
N GLU A 53 -4.61 -27.96 -51.03
CA GLU A 53 -4.65 -26.55 -51.42
C GLU A 53 -6.00 -26.22 -52.07
N LYS A 54 -6.48 -24.98 -51.84
CA LYS A 54 -7.16 -24.11 -52.82
C LYS A 54 -7.36 -22.72 -52.21
N GLU A 55 -6.71 -21.72 -52.79
CA GLU A 55 -7.05 -20.28 -52.74
C GLU A 55 -8.07 -19.93 -53.86
N PRO A 56 -8.59 -18.68 -54.03
CA PRO A 56 -8.60 -17.48 -53.16
C PRO A 56 -9.99 -16.80 -53.02
N SER A 57 -10.01 -15.66 -52.32
CA SER A 57 -10.97 -14.53 -52.45
C SER A 57 -12.24 -14.53 -51.59
N SER A 58 -12.28 -13.68 -50.56
CA SER A 58 -12.96 -12.37 -50.65
C SER A 58 -13.18 -11.73 -49.26
N LYS A 59 -12.73 -10.48 -49.16
CA LYS A 59 -13.15 -9.38 -48.28
C LYS A 59 -14.10 -9.72 -47.12
N GLN A 60 -13.64 -9.51 -45.89
CA GLN A 60 -14.34 -8.65 -44.95
C GLN A 60 -13.40 -8.12 -43.87
N THR A 61 -13.16 -6.82 -43.96
CA THR A 61 -12.57 -5.95 -42.95
C THR A 61 -13.29 -6.17 -41.61
N LYS A 62 -12.71 -6.96 -40.71
CA LYS A 62 -13.04 -6.91 -39.30
C LYS A 62 -12.05 -5.96 -38.65
N GLN A 63 -12.54 -4.77 -38.31
CA GLN A 63 -11.93 -3.92 -37.30
C GLN A 63 -11.69 -4.78 -36.06
N THR A 64 -10.44 -5.16 -35.84
CA THR A 64 -10.01 -5.71 -34.58
C THR A 64 -10.05 -4.56 -33.59
N GLN A 65 -11.15 -4.47 -32.85
CA GLN A 65 -11.13 -3.92 -31.51
C GLN A 65 -10.06 -4.72 -30.75
N ILE A 66 -8.87 -4.14 -30.61
CA ILE A 66 -7.82 -4.70 -29.78
C ILE A 66 -8.26 -4.39 -28.36
N SER A 67 -9.00 -5.33 -27.77
CA SER A 67 -9.44 -5.29 -26.39
C SER A 67 -8.21 -5.12 -25.49
N THR A 68 -8.21 -4.05 -24.70
CA THR A 68 -7.25 -3.78 -23.61
C THR A 68 -7.11 -4.95 -22.63
N GLU A 69 -8.09 -5.87 -22.57
CA GLU A 69 -8.00 -7.16 -21.88
C GLU A 69 -6.77 -8.01 -22.29
N SER A 70 -6.29 -7.88 -23.53
CA SER A 70 -5.20 -8.74 -24.05
C SER A 70 -3.81 -8.30 -23.56
N ALA A 71 -3.63 -7.03 -23.20
CA ALA A 71 -2.34 -6.51 -22.75
C ALA A 71 -2.05 -6.84 -21.28
N ASP A 72 -3.06 -6.77 -20.40
CA ASP A 72 -2.88 -7.04 -18.96
C ASP A 72 -2.64 -8.54 -18.69
N LYS A 73 -3.09 -9.45 -19.57
CA LYS A 73 -2.82 -10.90 -19.47
C LYS A 73 -1.41 -11.34 -19.83
N LEU A 74 -0.67 -10.52 -20.61
CA LEU A 74 0.68 -10.87 -21.05
C LEU A 74 1.76 -10.42 -20.05
N GLU A 75 1.44 -9.47 -19.17
CA GLU A 75 2.34 -9.02 -18.10
C GLU A 75 2.07 -9.75 -16.77
N LYS A 76 3.09 -9.86 -15.92
CA LYS A 76 2.93 -10.48 -14.60
C LYS A 76 1.92 -9.68 -13.76
N PRO A 77 1.05 -10.36 -12.97
CA PRO A 77 0.06 -9.68 -12.14
C PRO A 77 0.75 -8.84 -11.05
N ILE A 78 0.24 -7.64 -10.82
CA ILE A 78 0.74 -6.73 -9.77
C ILE A 78 0.19 -7.21 -8.42
N LEU A 79 1.05 -7.83 -7.61
CA LEU A 79 0.69 -8.28 -6.26
C LEU A 79 1.06 -7.23 -5.21
N ILE A 80 0.05 -6.54 -4.69
CA ILE A 80 0.25 -5.43 -3.75
C ILE A 80 -0.80 -5.40 -2.63
N ASN A 81 -0.43 -4.79 -1.50
CA ASN A 81 -1.35 -4.50 -0.41
C ASN A 81 -2.33 -3.37 -0.83
N ARG A 82 -3.51 -3.34 -0.23
CA ARG A 82 -4.50 -2.27 -0.36
C ARG A 82 -3.98 -0.90 0.07
N ALA A 83 -3.23 -0.81 1.16
CA ALA A 83 -2.82 0.48 1.73
C ALA A 83 -1.96 1.34 0.76
N PRO A 84 -0.94 0.79 0.06
CA PRO A 84 -0.19 1.53 -0.97
C PRO A 84 -1.03 1.91 -2.20
N VAL A 85 -2.09 1.16 -2.50
CA VAL A 85 -3.03 1.48 -3.59
C VAL A 85 -3.89 2.67 -3.21
N LEU A 86 -4.44 2.69 -1.99
CA LEU A 86 -5.18 3.84 -1.48
C LEU A 86 -4.30 5.09 -1.36
N GLU A 87 -3.05 4.93 -0.93
CA GLU A 87 -2.09 6.02 -0.82
C GLU A 87 -1.81 6.69 -2.18
N LEU A 88 -1.55 5.89 -3.21
CA LEU A 88 -1.33 6.42 -4.57
C LEU A 88 -2.62 7.00 -5.16
N TRP A 89 -3.74 6.30 -5.03
CA TRP A 89 -5.04 6.76 -5.52
C TRP A 89 -5.44 8.10 -4.92
N GLY A 90 -5.34 8.25 -3.59
CA GLY A 90 -5.66 9.51 -2.92
C GLY A 90 -4.74 10.66 -3.35
N ALA A 91 -3.47 10.38 -3.66
CA ALA A 91 -2.56 11.39 -4.20
C ALA A 91 -2.95 11.83 -5.61
N CYS A 92 -3.34 10.88 -6.48
CA CYS A 92 -3.85 11.19 -7.82
C CYS A 92 -5.13 12.02 -7.76
N VAL A 93 -6.10 11.63 -6.93
CA VAL A 93 -7.35 12.38 -6.74
C VAL A 93 -7.06 13.78 -6.19
N ALA A 94 -6.22 13.92 -5.15
CA ALA A 94 -5.83 15.22 -4.62
C ALA A 94 -5.20 16.13 -5.68
N SER A 95 -4.35 15.58 -6.57
CA SER A 95 -3.73 16.36 -7.65
C SER A 95 -4.70 16.84 -8.72
N VAL A 96 -5.85 16.17 -8.87
CA VAL A 96 -6.91 16.57 -9.81
C VAL A 96 -7.84 17.60 -9.17
N LEU A 97 -8.23 17.37 -7.91
CA LEU A 97 -9.11 18.28 -7.16
C LEU A 97 -8.42 19.61 -6.81
N HIS A 98 -7.10 19.57 -6.59
CA HIS A 98 -6.31 20.72 -6.13
C HIS A 98 -5.01 20.85 -6.93
N PRO A 99 -5.08 21.32 -8.20
CA PRO A 99 -3.93 21.46 -9.09
C PRO A 99 -2.83 22.41 -8.57
N GLU A 100 -3.17 23.28 -7.62
CA GLU A 100 -2.25 24.22 -6.97
C GLU A 100 -1.31 23.55 -5.95
N LEU A 101 -1.62 22.33 -5.50
CA LEU A 101 -0.83 21.63 -4.49
C LEU A 101 0.40 20.95 -5.08
N SER A 102 1.48 20.93 -4.30
CA SER A 102 2.67 20.17 -4.67
C SER A 102 2.37 18.66 -4.70
N TRP A 103 2.99 17.92 -5.63
CA TRP A 103 2.84 16.47 -5.67
C TRP A 103 3.25 15.78 -4.35
N ASN A 104 4.23 16.35 -3.63
CA ASN A 104 4.63 15.84 -2.32
C ASN A 104 3.50 16.00 -1.28
N LEU A 105 2.79 17.12 -1.31
CA LEU A 105 1.62 17.32 -0.45
C LEU A 105 0.49 16.36 -0.83
N CYS A 106 0.23 16.14 -2.12
CA CYS A 106 -0.73 15.12 -2.58
C CYS A 106 -0.37 13.71 -2.07
N LEU A 107 0.92 13.34 -2.09
CA LEU A 107 1.40 12.09 -1.48
C LEU A 107 1.17 12.04 0.03
N SER A 108 1.39 13.15 0.74
CA SER A 108 1.11 13.25 2.18
C SER A 108 -0.38 13.10 2.47
N ILE A 109 -1.25 13.67 1.64
CA ILE A 109 -2.72 13.54 1.69
C ILE A 109 -3.12 12.07 1.52
N GLY A 110 -2.70 11.42 0.42
CA GLY A 110 -3.01 10.02 0.17
C GLY A 110 -2.50 9.07 1.27
N SER A 111 -1.29 9.31 1.77
CA SER A 111 -0.70 8.56 2.89
C SER A 111 -1.49 8.71 4.19
N SER A 112 -2.03 9.91 4.44
CA SER A 112 -2.86 10.19 5.61
C SER A 112 -4.21 9.49 5.52
N ILE A 113 -4.87 9.51 4.36
CA ILE A 113 -6.12 8.76 4.12
C ILE A 113 -5.89 7.26 4.31
N SER A 114 -4.82 6.71 3.73
CA SER A 114 -4.45 5.30 3.91
C SER A 114 -4.19 4.95 5.39
N THR A 115 -3.57 5.85 6.14
CA THR A 115 -3.33 5.68 7.58
C THR A 115 -4.63 5.71 8.39
N ILE A 116 -5.51 6.68 8.14
CA ILE A 116 -6.81 6.83 8.82
C ILE A 116 -7.66 5.57 8.61
N THR A 117 -7.77 5.12 7.37
CA THR A 117 -8.55 3.91 7.01
C THR A 117 -7.94 2.63 7.58
N ALA A 118 -6.61 2.49 7.60
CA ALA A 118 -5.94 1.36 8.23
C ALA A 118 -6.19 1.31 9.75
N ILE A 119 -6.20 2.47 10.43
CA ILE A 119 -6.51 2.55 11.86
C ILE A 119 -7.96 2.16 12.12
N ALA A 120 -8.90 2.74 11.35
CA ALA A 120 -10.32 2.41 11.46
C ALA A 120 -10.56 0.92 11.21
N LYS A 121 -9.92 0.36 10.17
CA LYS A 121 -10.02 -1.08 9.89
C LYS A 121 -9.43 -1.91 11.01
N GLY A 122 -8.28 -1.53 11.53
CA GLY A 122 -7.63 -2.27 12.60
C GLY A 122 -8.41 -2.31 13.91
N ARG A 123 -9.14 -1.22 14.21
CA ARG A 123 -10.13 -1.17 15.29
C ARG A 123 -11.30 -2.10 15.03
N SER A 124 -11.88 -2.06 13.83
CA SER A 124 -13.04 -2.90 13.47
C SER A 124 -12.78 -4.41 13.57
N ILE A 125 -11.53 -4.84 13.40
CA ILE A 125 -11.13 -6.26 13.47
C ILE A 125 -10.32 -6.58 14.72
N GLY A 126 -10.26 -5.66 15.68
CA GLY A 126 -9.72 -5.89 17.02
C GLY A 126 -8.19 -6.05 17.11
N LYS A 127 -7.39 -5.59 16.13
CA LYS A 127 -5.91 -5.54 16.34
C LYS A 127 -5.39 -4.17 16.78
N ILE A 128 -6.23 -3.14 16.76
CA ILE A 128 -5.91 -1.83 17.35
C ILE A 128 -6.96 -1.57 18.43
N SER A 129 -6.52 -1.28 19.64
CA SER A 129 -7.41 -0.93 20.74
C SER A 129 -8.23 0.33 20.41
N GLN A 130 -9.45 0.38 20.92
CA GLN A 130 -10.22 1.61 20.91
C GLN A 130 -9.51 2.66 21.76
N PRO A 131 -9.56 3.95 21.36
CA PRO A 131 -9.07 5.01 22.22
C PRO A 131 -9.86 5.01 23.52
N ASP A 132 -9.17 5.17 24.63
CA ASP A 132 -9.76 5.30 25.96
C ASP A 132 -10.62 6.58 26.01
N PRO A 133 -11.92 6.50 26.35
CA PRO A 133 -12.79 7.67 26.40
C PRO A 133 -12.35 8.70 27.45
N ASP A 134 -11.62 8.30 28.51
CA ASP A 134 -11.13 9.21 29.55
C ASP A 134 -9.79 9.87 29.21
N LYS A 135 -9.10 9.41 28.16
CA LYS A 135 -8.00 10.17 27.58
C LYS A 135 -8.56 11.28 26.70
N LYS A 136 -8.87 12.42 27.32
CA LYS A 136 -8.96 13.70 26.60
C LYS A 136 -7.73 13.80 25.71
N LYS A 137 -7.93 13.86 24.40
CA LYS A 137 -6.87 14.31 23.50
C LYS A 137 -6.60 15.75 23.93
N ASP A 138 -5.37 16.03 24.32
CA ASP A 138 -4.86 17.39 24.26
C ASP A 138 -4.92 17.79 22.78
N GLU A 139 -6.07 18.31 22.35
CA GLU A 139 -6.17 19.12 21.15
C GLU A 139 -5.33 20.35 21.46
N THR A 140 -4.07 20.28 21.04
CA THR A 140 -3.19 21.42 21.05
C THR A 140 -3.69 22.32 19.92
N ASP A 141 -4.72 23.10 20.23
CA ASP A 141 -5.13 24.27 19.45
C ASP A 141 -4.07 25.34 19.66
N LYS A 142 -2.96 25.16 18.94
CA LYS A 142 -2.01 26.21 18.67
C LYS A 142 -2.05 26.39 17.17
N GLY A 143 -3.06 27.10 16.68
CA GLY A 143 -3.11 27.55 15.29
C GLY A 143 -1.80 28.26 14.94
N THR A 144 -0.91 27.54 14.26
CA THR A 144 0.33 28.07 13.74
C THR A 144 0.00 28.80 12.44
N LYS A 145 0.63 29.96 12.19
CA LYS A 145 0.44 30.69 10.91
C LYS A 145 0.79 29.77 9.74
N GLY A 146 -0.20 29.45 8.90
CA GLY A 146 -0.02 28.62 7.70
C GLY A 146 -0.79 27.29 7.71
N GLU A 147 -1.58 27.01 8.74
CA GLU A 147 -2.49 25.86 8.75
C GLU A 147 -3.80 26.14 8.00
N PHE A 148 -4.23 25.18 7.18
CA PHE A 148 -5.55 25.20 6.56
C PHE A 148 -6.18 23.81 6.55
N THR A 149 -7.50 23.74 6.39
CA THR A 149 -8.22 22.46 6.26
C THR A 149 -8.54 22.20 4.81
N LEU A 150 -8.31 20.97 4.39
CA LEU A 150 -8.62 20.46 3.05
C LEU A 150 -9.42 19.16 3.20
N GLU A 151 -10.35 18.92 2.29
CA GLU A 151 -11.08 17.65 2.23
C GLU A 151 -10.76 16.96 0.91
N VAL A 152 -10.42 15.67 0.99
CA VAL A 152 -10.18 14.82 -0.18
C VAL A 152 -10.80 13.44 0.09
N MET A 153 -11.61 12.96 -0.84
CA MET A 153 -12.37 11.72 -0.77
C MET A 153 -13.27 11.60 0.48
N GLY A 154 -13.81 12.72 0.96
CA GLY A 154 -14.61 12.77 2.19
C GLY A 154 -13.79 12.71 3.49
N PHE A 155 -12.47 12.90 3.42
CA PHE A 155 -11.59 12.94 4.60
C PHE A 155 -11.10 14.37 4.86
N PRO A 156 -11.66 15.09 5.85
CA PRO A 156 -11.14 16.39 6.25
C PRO A 156 -9.79 16.23 6.95
N MET A 157 -8.83 17.08 6.60
CA MET A 157 -7.48 17.05 7.16
C MET A 157 -6.88 18.44 7.29
N THR A 158 -6.12 18.64 8.37
CA THR A 158 -5.34 19.86 8.59
C THR A 158 -3.99 19.73 7.91
N ILE A 159 -3.65 20.74 7.11
CA ILE A 159 -2.40 20.85 6.37
C ILE A 159 -1.53 21.91 7.05
N GLU A 160 -0.25 21.59 7.24
CA GLU A 160 0.79 22.50 7.73
C GLU A 160 1.98 22.45 6.76
N GLY A 161 2.09 23.44 5.87
CA GLY A 161 3.06 23.40 4.77
C GLY A 161 2.85 22.19 3.85
N ASP A 162 3.88 21.36 3.65
CA ASP A 162 3.80 20.10 2.88
C ASP A 162 3.38 18.87 3.73
N ALA A 163 3.04 19.09 5.00
CA ALA A 163 2.68 18.02 5.94
C ALA A 163 1.18 17.98 6.21
N VAL A 164 0.66 16.78 6.47
CA VAL A 164 -0.70 16.56 6.94
C VAL A 164 -0.66 16.17 8.42
N ILE A 165 -1.49 16.81 9.25
CA ILE A 165 -1.56 16.51 10.68
C ILE A 165 -2.43 15.27 10.91
N VAL A 166 -1.81 14.19 11.36
CA VAL A 166 -2.52 12.94 11.71
C VAL A 166 -2.22 12.57 13.15
N LYS A 167 -3.24 12.59 14.01
CA LYS A 167 -3.11 12.38 15.47
C LYS A 167 -2.15 13.37 16.13
N GLY A 168 -2.25 14.65 15.78
CA GLY A 168 -1.42 15.73 16.34
C GLY A 168 0.06 15.66 15.94
N LYS A 169 0.40 14.91 14.89
CA LYS A 169 1.77 14.82 14.38
C LYS A 169 1.80 15.14 12.89
N PRO A 170 2.69 16.04 12.44
CA PRO A 170 2.87 16.31 11.03
C PRO A 170 3.44 15.07 10.33
N ARG A 171 2.87 14.73 9.17
CA ARG A 171 3.30 13.61 8.33
C ARG A 171 3.59 14.11 6.93
N THR A 172 4.80 13.79 6.45
CA THR A 172 5.19 13.97 5.06
C THR A 172 5.48 12.62 4.42
N THR A 173 5.20 12.49 3.13
CA THR A 173 5.48 11.27 2.35
C THR A 173 6.21 11.62 1.07
N ARG A 174 7.02 10.68 0.57
CA ARG A 174 7.79 10.81 -0.68
C ARG A 174 7.49 9.65 -1.60
N GLU A 175 7.61 9.89 -2.90
CA GLU A 175 7.33 8.92 -3.95
C GLU A 175 8.16 7.63 -3.80
N ALA A 176 9.41 7.76 -3.35
CA ALA A 176 10.31 6.64 -3.07
C ALA A 176 9.70 5.56 -2.13
N ASN A 177 8.79 5.97 -1.23
CA ASN A 177 8.10 5.02 -0.35
C ASN A 177 7.13 4.11 -1.12
N LEU A 178 6.43 4.65 -2.12
CA LEU A 178 5.55 3.88 -2.99
C LEU A 178 6.37 3.07 -3.99
N ILE A 179 7.39 3.66 -4.61
CA ILE A 179 8.30 2.94 -5.52
C ILE A 179 8.88 1.68 -4.84
N ARG A 180 9.28 1.76 -3.56
CA ARG A 180 9.75 0.58 -2.81
C ARG A 180 8.69 -0.52 -2.64
N LYS A 181 7.40 -0.18 -2.62
CA LYS A 181 6.29 -1.12 -2.42
C LYS A 181 5.80 -1.74 -3.73
N TYR A 182 5.75 -0.96 -4.80
CA TYR A 182 5.30 -1.38 -6.14
C TYR A 182 6.45 -1.96 -6.98
N GLY A 183 7.65 -1.41 -6.85
CA GLY A 183 8.68 -1.45 -7.89
C GLY A 183 8.51 -0.29 -8.88
N GLU A 184 9.62 0.18 -9.44
CA GLU A 184 9.67 1.37 -10.31
C GLU A 184 8.78 1.26 -11.55
N LYS A 185 8.75 0.08 -12.20
CA LYS A 185 7.93 -0.15 -13.40
C LYS A 185 6.43 -0.09 -13.07
N ASP A 186 6.01 -0.88 -12.08
CA ASP A 186 4.59 -1.01 -11.72
C ASP A 186 4.06 0.28 -11.09
N PHE A 187 4.88 0.99 -10.31
CA PHE A 187 4.54 2.30 -9.77
C PHE A 187 4.16 3.28 -10.89
N ARG A 188 5.03 3.42 -11.90
CA ARG A 188 4.77 4.30 -13.05
C ARG A 188 3.54 3.88 -13.84
N ARG A 189 3.36 2.57 -14.06
CA ARG A 189 2.21 2.01 -14.77
C ARG A 189 0.89 2.34 -14.06
N VAL A 190 0.79 2.02 -12.77
CA VAL A 190 -0.41 2.28 -11.95
C VAL A 190 -0.71 3.77 -11.85
N LYS A 191 0.30 4.61 -11.57
CA LYS A 191 0.14 6.07 -11.49
C LYS A 191 -0.38 6.64 -12.81
N SER A 192 0.19 6.21 -13.94
CA SER A 192 -0.24 6.65 -15.26
C SER A 192 -1.69 6.24 -15.55
N THR A 193 -2.06 4.98 -15.27
CA THR A 193 -3.43 4.48 -15.47
C THR A 193 -4.44 5.28 -14.65
N MET A 194 -4.16 5.51 -13.36
CA MET A 194 -5.05 6.28 -12.48
C MET A 194 -5.24 7.73 -12.98
N LEU A 195 -4.15 8.41 -13.32
CA LEU A 195 -4.21 9.79 -13.81
C LEU A 195 -4.90 9.89 -15.17
N GLU A 196 -4.69 8.93 -16.06
CA GLU A 196 -5.36 8.90 -17.37
C GLU A 196 -6.87 8.73 -17.21
N ALA A 197 -7.30 7.77 -16.37
CA ALA A 197 -8.72 7.54 -16.12
C ALA A 197 -9.41 8.77 -15.49
N LEU A 198 -8.71 9.47 -14.59
CA LEU A 198 -9.20 10.70 -13.96
C LEU A 198 -9.40 11.87 -14.93
N LYS A 199 -8.82 11.86 -16.14
CA LYS A 199 -9.05 12.94 -17.12
C LYS A 199 -10.52 13.05 -17.54
N SER A 200 -11.27 11.94 -17.50
CA SER A 200 -12.71 11.93 -17.80
C SER A 200 -13.56 12.71 -16.79
N TRP A 201 -12.98 13.11 -15.65
CA TRP A 201 -13.65 13.86 -14.58
C TRP A 201 -13.35 15.37 -14.59
N GLN A 202 -12.66 15.87 -15.61
CA GLN A 202 -12.40 17.31 -15.74
C GLN A 202 -13.73 18.09 -15.83
N GLY A 203 -13.94 19.03 -14.92
CA GLY A 203 -15.18 19.80 -14.79
C GLY A 203 -16.24 19.20 -13.86
N ASP A 204 -16.02 17.99 -13.34
CA ASP A 204 -16.89 17.28 -12.41
C ASP A 204 -16.20 17.00 -11.06
N GLU A 205 -15.30 17.89 -10.62
CA GLU A 205 -14.41 17.67 -9.46
C GLU A 205 -15.18 17.38 -8.17
N LYS A 206 -16.32 18.04 -7.96
CA LYS A 206 -17.17 17.81 -6.78
C LYS A 206 -17.78 16.41 -6.78
N GLU A 207 -18.19 15.90 -7.94
CA GLU A 207 -18.71 14.54 -8.07
C GLU A 207 -17.57 13.54 -7.85
N LEU A 208 -16.41 13.78 -8.46
CA LEU A 208 -15.20 12.98 -8.28
C LEU A 208 -14.85 12.83 -6.80
N ASP A 209 -14.79 13.92 -6.04
CA ASP A 209 -14.42 13.90 -4.62
C ASP A 209 -15.34 12.96 -3.81
N SER A 210 -16.65 13.02 -4.08
CA SER A 210 -17.63 12.18 -3.41
C SER A 210 -17.57 10.69 -3.79
N GLN A 211 -17.19 10.38 -5.04
CA GLN A 211 -17.21 9.01 -5.59
C GLN A 211 -15.86 8.29 -5.51
N ALA A 212 -14.76 9.03 -5.45
CA ALA A 212 -13.41 8.48 -5.60
C ALA A 212 -13.07 7.40 -4.56
N PHE A 213 -13.53 7.52 -3.32
CA PHE A 213 -13.32 6.46 -2.34
C PHE A 213 -14.07 5.17 -2.71
N HIS A 214 -15.29 5.31 -3.21
CA HIS A 214 -16.11 4.17 -3.64
C HIS A 214 -15.52 3.46 -4.85
N MET A 215 -15.00 4.21 -5.84
CA MET A 215 -14.24 3.65 -6.97
C MET A 215 -13.08 2.78 -6.48
N TYR A 216 -12.28 3.31 -5.54
CA TYR A 216 -11.20 2.55 -4.92
C TYR A 216 -11.69 1.24 -4.29
N GLU A 217 -12.84 1.25 -3.61
CA GLU A 217 -13.38 0.03 -3.01
C GLU A 217 -13.69 -1.08 -4.03
N GLN A 218 -14.00 -0.70 -5.27
CA GLN A 218 -14.29 -1.63 -6.35
C GLN A 218 -13.02 -2.18 -7.00
N PHE A 219 -12.02 -1.35 -7.30
CA PHE A 219 -10.79 -1.81 -7.98
C PHE A 219 -9.67 -2.28 -7.04
N ARG A 220 -9.75 -2.00 -5.73
CA ARG A 220 -8.70 -2.37 -4.75
C ARG A 220 -8.29 -3.84 -4.83
N PRO A 221 -7.04 -4.17 -4.44
CA PRO A 221 -6.54 -5.55 -4.46
C PRO A 221 -7.47 -6.56 -3.78
N ASN A 222 -7.69 -7.68 -4.47
CA ASN A 222 -8.54 -8.76 -3.95
C ASN A 222 -7.79 -9.53 -2.86
N VAL A 223 -8.30 -9.46 -1.62
CA VAL A 223 -7.78 -10.21 -0.47
C VAL A 223 -8.94 -10.69 0.39
N ALA A 224 -8.70 -11.72 1.19
CA ALA A 224 -9.69 -12.29 2.11
C ALA A 224 -10.35 -11.22 3.00
N LYS A 225 -11.60 -11.47 3.40
CA LYS A 225 -12.31 -10.56 4.30
C LYS A 225 -11.78 -10.69 5.75
N GLY A 226 -12.06 -9.68 6.57
CA GLY A 226 -11.75 -9.70 8.00
C GLY A 226 -10.25 -9.68 8.31
N GLN A 227 -9.85 -10.36 9.39
CA GLN A 227 -8.45 -10.41 9.83
C GLN A 227 -7.52 -11.10 8.83
N GLN A 228 -8.01 -12.10 8.09
CA GLN A 228 -7.18 -12.93 7.21
C GLN A 228 -6.60 -12.17 6.01
N GLY A 229 -7.30 -11.16 5.49
CA GLY A 229 -6.78 -10.32 4.42
C GLY A 229 -6.06 -9.07 4.89
N TRP A 230 -6.06 -8.77 6.19
CA TRP A 230 -5.39 -7.56 6.66
C TRP A 230 -3.88 -7.66 6.43
N GLY A 231 -3.34 -6.70 5.68
CA GLY A 231 -1.91 -6.60 5.42
C GLY A 231 -1.44 -7.53 4.30
N ARG A 232 -2.33 -8.38 3.76
CA ARG A 232 -2.01 -9.29 2.67
C ARG A 232 -1.91 -8.52 1.35
N LYS A 233 -1.10 -9.08 0.45
CA LYS A 233 -1.06 -8.68 -0.95
C LYS A 233 -2.18 -9.39 -1.70
N GLY A 234 -2.83 -8.65 -2.59
CA GLY A 234 -3.78 -9.16 -3.56
C GLY A 234 -3.39 -8.71 -4.97
N GLU A 235 -4.03 -9.27 -5.96
CA GLU A 235 -3.87 -8.84 -7.35
C GLU A 235 -4.56 -7.50 -7.58
N LEU A 236 -3.85 -6.57 -8.22
CA LEU A 236 -4.35 -5.31 -8.74
C LEU A 236 -4.41 -5.42 -10.27
N SER A 237 -5.61 -5.21 -10.84
CA SER A 237 -5.84 -5.18 -12.29
C SER A 237 -5.91 -3.73 -12.75
N LEU A 238 -5.20 -3.39 -13.83
CA LEU A 238 -5.21 -2.03 -14.37
C LEU A 238 -6.44 -1.78 -15.23
N SER A 239 -6.87 -2.77 -16.00
CA SER A 239 -8.13 -2.69 -16.74
C SER A 239 -9.30 -2.37 -15.81
N LYS A 240 -9.35 -3.00 -14.63
CA LYS A 240 -10.38 -2.71 -13.63
C LYS A 240 -10.33 -1.28 -13.08
N ILE A 241 -9.14 -0.65 -13.01
CA ILE A 241 -9.05 0.76 -12.62
C ILE A 241 -9.69 1.62 -13.72
N GLU A 242 -9.36 1.36 -14.98
CA GLU A 242 -9.93 2.08 -16.13
C GLU A 242 -11.45 1.92 -16.17
N ASP A 243 -11.96 0.68 -16.10
CA ASP A 243 -13.39 0.37 -16.17
C ASP A 243 -14.23 1.03 -15.06
N VAL A 244 -13.66 1.15 -13.86
CA VAL A 244 -14.36 1.70 -12.69
C VAL A 244 -14.28 3.23 -12.64
N VAL A 245 -13.17 3.80 -13.12
CA VAL A 245 -12.89 5.23 -12.96
C VAL A 245 -13.30 6.03 -14.19
N GLN A 246 -13.19 5.49 -15.41
CA GLN A 246 -13.58 6.26 -16.59
C GLN A 246 -15.08 6.53 -16.61
N LYS A 247 -15.43 7.80 -16.88
CA LYS A 247 -16.80 8.28 -17.07
C LYS A 247 -17.24 8.15 -18.52
#